data_AF-X1D3X7-F1
#
_entry.id   AF-X1D3X7-F1
#
_cell.length_a   1.000
_cell.length_b   1.000
_cell.length_c   1.000
_cell.angle_alpha   90.00
_cell.angle_beta   90.00
_cell.angle_gamma   90.00
#
_symmetry.space_group_name_H-M   'P 1'
#
loop_
_entity.id
_entity.type
_entity.pdbx_description
1 polymer ?
#
loop_
_entity_poly.entity_id
_entity_poly.type
_entity_poly.pdbx_seq_one_letter_code
_entity_poly.pdbx_strand_id
1 'polypeptide(L)'
;PWKWIDLDKYPPLPSKHVKYGAIEITRGCPYACYFCQTPYILGTIPRHRSIESICDAVRIMKGYKKTDIRFISPNAFSYGSRDGKTLNLPVLEQLLINIREIIEPEGRIYFGTFPSEVRPEHVTEETLGLVLKYAANDNL
;
A
#
# COMPACT_ATOMS: atom_id res chain seq x y z
N PRO A 1 -12.62 -25.08 5.70
CA PRO A 1 -12.71 -23.67 5.20
C PRO A 1 -11.37 -22.95 5.36
N TRP A 2 -10.79 -22.48 4.26
CA TRP A 2 -9.54 -21.70 4.28
C TRP A 2 -9.76 -20.42 5.10
N LYS A 3 -9.10 -20.32 6.27
CA LYS A 3 -9.14 -19.11 7.09
C LYS A 3 -8.23 -18.08 6.43
N TRP A 4 -8.78 -16.91 6.12
CA TRP A 4 -8.00 -15.84 5.52
C TRP A 4 -6.82 -15.45 6.40
N ILE A 5 -5.66 -15.30 5.77
CA ILE A 5 -4.40 -14.95 6.45
C ILE A 5 -4.45 -13.49 6.89
N ASP A 6 -4.10 -13.26 8.15
CA ASP A 6 -3.80 -11.96 8.73
C ASP A 6 -2.39 -11.53 8.32
N LEU A 7 -2.29 -10.41 7.60
CA LEU A 7 -1.02 -9.93 7.03
C LEU A 7 -0.02 -9.48 8.09
N ASP A 8 -0.49 -9.00 9.24
CA ASP A 8 0.37 -8.46 10.29
C ASP A 8 1.20 -9.55 10.98
N LYS A 9 0.73 -10.80 10.91
CA LYS A 9 1.45 -11.97 11.44
C LYS A 9 2.66 -12.38 10.58
N TYR A 10 2.86 -11.75 9.43
CA TYR A 10 3.95 -12.04 8.51
C TYR A 10 4.73 -10.78 8.18
N PRO A 11 6.07 -10.83 8.15
CA PRO A 11 6.86 -9.65 7.85
C PRO A 11 6.61 -9.21 6.40
N PRO A 12 6.41 -7.90 6.15
CA PRO A 12 6.25 -7.40 4.79
C PRO A 12 7.55 -7.36 3.99
N LEU A 13 8.70 -7.55 4.65
CA LEU A 13 10.03 -7.46 4.10
C LEU A 13 10.92 -8.61 4.61
N PRO A 14 11.92 -9.05 3.84
CA PRO A 14 12.88 -10.04 4.30
C PRO A 14 13.78 -9.46 5.41
N SER A 15 13.46 -9.72 6.68
CA SER A 15 14.19 -9.16 7.83
C SER A 15 15.68 -9.54 7.88
N LYS A 16 16.05 -10.69 7.32
CA LYS A 16 17.43 -11.23 7.36
C LYS A 16 18.32 -10.78 6.19
N HIS A 17 17.73 -10.21 5.13
CA HIS A 17 18.47 -9.83 3.93
C HIS A 17 18.08 -8.41 3.52
N VAL A 18 19.07 -7.51 3.40
CA VAL A 18 18.87 -6.10 3.06
C VAL A 18 18.64 -5.92 1.54
N LYS A 19 17.71 -6.71 1.00
CA LYS A 19 17.17 -6.60 -0.36
C LYS A 19 15.69 -6.29 -0.24
N TYR A 20 15.40 -5.10 0.26
CA TYR A 20 14.03 -4.64 0.44
C TYR A 20 13.44 -4.24 -0.92
N GLY A 21 12.27 -4.82 -1.21
CA GLY A 21 11.43 -4.39 -2.31
C GLY A 21 10.33 -3.45 -1.82
N ALA A 22 9.20 -3.49 -2.50
CA ALA A 22 7.99 -2.81 -2.07
C ALA A 22 7.29 -3.55 -0.91
N ILE A 23 6.57 -2.79 -0.08
CA ILE A 23 5.84 -3.28 1.10
C ILE A 23 4.42 -3.68 0.66
N GLU A 24 4.03 -4.93 0.87
CA GLU A 24 2.63 -5.33 0.65
C GLU A 24 1.71 -4.72 1.72
N ILE A 25 0.79 -3.86 1.28
CA ILE A 25 -0.16 -3.16 2.16
C ILE A 25 -1.57 -3.72 2.10
N THR A 26 -1.93 -4.39 1.00
CA THR A 26 -3.27 -4.96 0.80
C THR A 26 -3.18 -6.27 0.06
N ARG A 27 -4.00 -7.25 0.44
CA ARG A 27 -4.16 -8.51 -0.29
C ARG A 27 -5.63 -8.86 -0.52
N GLY A 28 -5.93 -9.23 -1.76
CA GLY A 28 -7.31 -9.51 -2.21
C GLY A 28 -7.99 -8.28 -2.81
N CYS A 29 -8.92 -8.50 -3.74
CA CYS A 29 -9.59 -7.44 -4.49
C CYS A 29 -11.02 -7.84 -4.87
N PRO A 30 -12.03 -7.02 -4.59
CA PRO A 30 -13.45 -7.38 -4.77
C PRO A 30 -13.94 -7.29 -6.22
N TYR A 31 -13.16 -6.70 -7.14
CA TYR A 31 -13.68 -6.29 -8.44
C TYR A 31 -13.83 -7.42 -9.46
N ALA A 32 -13.12 -8.55 -9.30
CA ALA A 32 -13.23 -9.68 -10.24
C ALA A 32 -13.09 -9.27 -11.72
N CYS A 33 -12.18 -8.34 -12.02
CA CYS A 33 -11.94 -7.87 -13.39
C CYS A 33 -11.66 -9.07 -14.30
N TYR A 34 -12.18 -9.05 -15.52
CA TYR A 34 -12.15 -10.18 -16.45
C TYR A 34 -10.76 -10.79 -16.67
N PHE A 35 -9.72 -9.94 -16.70
CA PHE A 35 -8.33 -10.35 -16.90
C PHE A 35 -7.58 -10.69 -15.60
N CYS A 36 -8.12 -10.32 -14.44
CA CYS A 36 -7.36 -10.28 -13.19
C CYS A 36 -7.45 -11.59 -12.42
N GLN A 37 -6.30 -12.20 -12.13
CA GLN A 37 -6.22 -13.43 -11.35
C GLN A 37 -6.23 -13.20 -9.83
N THR A 38 -5.93 -11.99 -9.36
CA THR A 38 -5.89 -11.62 -7.94
C THR A 38 -7.10 -12.10 -7.13
N PRO A 39 -8.36 -11.84 -7.53
CA PRO A 39 -9.52 -12.30 -6.76
C PRO A 39 -9.62 -13.83 -6.64
N TYR A 40 -9.14 -14.57 -7.63
CA TYR A 40 -9.19 -16.03 -7.65
C TYR A 40 -8.05 -16.66 -6.84
N ILE A 41 -6.86 -16.06 -6.87
CA ILE A 41 -5.67 -16.56 -6.14
C ILE A 41 -5.65 -16.06 -4.69
N LEU A 42 -6.00 -14.79 -4.49
CA LEU A 42 -5.82 -14.06 -3.23
C LEU A 42 -7.16 -13.65 -2.59
N GLY A 43 -8.29 -14.02 -3.18
CA GLY A 43 -9.62 -13.75 -2.64
C GLY A 43 -10.20 -12.38 -2.98
N THR A 44 -11.50 -12.26 -2.79
CA THR A 44 -12.29 -11.06 -3.07
C THR A 44 -12.41 -10.10 -1.88
N ILE A 45 -12.10 -10.58 -0.67
CA ILE A 45 -12.16 -9.76 0.54
C ILE A 45 -10.80 -9.06 0.70
N PRO A 46 -10.75 -7.71 0.62
CA PRO A 46 -9.52 -6.97 0.84
C PRO A 46 -9.07 -7.11 2.29
N ARG A 47 -7.76 -7.32 2.46
CA ARG A 47 -7.11 -7.43 3.75
C ARG A 47 -5.98 -6.44 3.77
N HIS A 48 -6.13 -5.40 4.58
CA HIS A 48 -5.12 -4.36 4.73
C HIS A 48 -4.19 -4.73 5.89
N ARG A 49 -2.89 -4.58 5.67
CA ARG A 49 -1.90 -4.56 6.75
C ARG A 49 -2.16 -3.34 7.62
N SER A 50 -1.90 -3.42 8.92
CA SER A 50 -2.04 -2.25 9.80
C SER A 50 -1.00 -1.17 9.46
N ILE A 51 -1.36 0.10 9.70
CA ILE A 51 -0.43 1.24 9.55
C ILE A 51 0.79 1.03 10.45
N GLU A 52 0.62 0.49 11.65
CA GLU A 52 1.70 0.18 12.58
C GLU A 52 2.71 -0.80 11.96
N SER A 53 2.24 -1.94 11.44
CA SER A 53 3.09 -2.93 10.78
C SER A 53 3.83 -2.36 9.57
N ILE A 54 3.19 -1.49 8.79
CA ILE A 54 3.83 -0.79 7.66
C ILE A 54 4.91 0.18 8.17
N CYS A 55 4.60 0.97 9.20
CA CYS A 55 5.54 1.92 9.80
C CYS A 55 6.78 1.22 10.35
N ASP A 56 6.63 0.08 11.02
CA ASP A 56 7.76 -0.71 11.51
C ASP A 56 8.67 -1.18 10.38
N ALA A 57 8.09 -1.63 9.27
CA ALA A 57 8.84 -1.99 8.07
C ALA A 57 9.62 -0.78 7.52
N VAL A 58 8.97 0.39 7.44
CA VAL A 58 9.61 1.64 6.98
C VAL A 58 10.75 2.06 7.93
N ARG A 59 10.58 1.94 9.26
CA ARG A 59 11.66 2.22 10.24
C ARG A 59 12.85 1.31 10.03
N ILE A 60 12.62 0.01 9.79
CA ILE A 60 13.69 -0.95 9.46
C ILE A 60 14.40 -0.50 8.18
N MET A 61 13.65 -0.21 7.11
CA MET A 61 14.23 0.25 5.84
C MET A 61 15.07 1.53 6.00
N LYS A 62 14.56 2.52 6.76
CA LYS A 62 15.30 3.76 7.09
C LYS A 62 16.59 3.47 7.84
N GLY A 63 16.60 2.53 8.78
CA GLY A 63 17.81 2.09 9.48
C GLY A 63 18.93 1.60 8.55
N TYR A 64 18.56 1.07 7.38
CA TYR A 64 19.49 0.67 6.32
C TYR A 64 19.65 1.70 5.19
N LYS A 65 19.22 2.96 5.41
CA LYS A 65 19.25 4.05 4.42
C LYS A 65 18.49 3.72 3.13
N LYS A 66 17.41 2.95 3.23
CA LYS A 66 16.49 2.64 2.12
C LYS A 66 15.20 3.44 2.31
N THR A 67 15.20 4.71 1.91
CA THR A 67 14.08 5.65 2.16
C THR A 67 13.22 5.92 0.92
N ASP A 68 13.43 5.18 -0.16
CA ASP A 68 12.50 5.11 -1.28
C ASP A 68 11.44 4.03 -0.99
N ILE A 69 10.29 4.46 -0.48
CA ILE A 69 9.21 3.58 -0.05
C ILE A 69 8.24 3.35 -1.20
N ARG A 70 8.03 2.08 -1.53
CA ARG A 70 7.10 1.60 -2.57
C ARG A 70 6.16 0.57 -1.96
N PHE A 71 5.00 0.39 -2.57
CA PHE A 71 3.96 -0.49 -2.06
C PHE A 71 3.56 -1.55 -3.08
N ILE A 72 3.00 -2.66 -2.57
CA ILE A 72 2.31 -3.68 -3.35
C ILE A 72 0.85 -3.71 -2.86
N SER A 73 -0.09 -3.51 -3.78
CA SER A 73 -1.52 -3.51 -3.52
C SER A 73 -2.33 -3.80 -4.79
N PRO A 74 -3.38 -4.63 -4.75
CA PRO A 74 -4.29 -4.78 -5.88
C PRO A 74 -4.99 -3.48 -6.30
N ASN A 75 -5.18 -2.55 -5.37
CA ASN A 75 -5.69 -1.20 -5.60
C ASN A 75 -5.23 -0.30 -4.44
N ALA A 76 -4.19 0.50 -4.66
CA ALA A 76 -3.54 1.35 -3.66
C ALA A 76 -4.49 2.38 -3.04
N PHE A 77 -5.32 3.07 -3.84
CA PHE A 77 -6.27 4.05 -3.33
C PHE A 77 -7.38 3.44 -2.46
N SER A 78 -7.66 2.15 -2.61
CA SER A 78 -8.60 1.45 -1.72
C SER A 78 -8.03 1.07 -0.35
N TYR A 79 -6.79 1.43 -0.02
CA TYR A 79 -6.20 1.10 1.29
C TYR A 79 -7.07 1.64 2.44
N GLY A 80 -7.35 0.78 3.43
CA GLY A 80 -8.23 1.10 4.56
C GLY A 80 -9.72 0.97 4.26
N SER A 81 -10.10 0.61 3.04
CA SER A 81 -11.49 0.34 2.65
C SER A 81 -11.96 -1.03 3.16
N ARG A 82 -13.12 -1.09 3.82
CA ARG A 82 -13.66 -2.38 4.32
C ARG A 82 -14.16 -3.28 3.19
N ASP A 83 -14.71 -2.70 2.14
CA ASP A 83 -15.27 -3.42 0.99
C ASP A 83 -14.33 -3.42 -0.22
N GLY A 84 -13.26 -2.60 -0.20
CA GLY A 84 -12.29 -2.44 -1.28
C GLY A 84 -12.80 -1.56 -2.43
N LYS A 85 -13.99 -0.97 -2.28
CA LYS A 85 -14.68 -0.15 -3.29
C LYS A 85 -14.94 1.27 -2.80
N THR A 86 -15.31 1.43 -1.54
CA THR A 86 -15.54 2.73 -0.93
C THR A 86 -14.21 3.29 -0.41
N LEU A 87 -13.76 4.43 -0.92
CA LEU A 87 -12.49 5.03 -0.50
C LEU A 87 -12.51 5.42 0.99
N ASN A 88 -11.38 5.22 1.67
CA ASN A 88 -11.18 5.66 3.04
C ASN A 88 -10.02 6.66 3.09
N LEU A 89 -10.29 7.87 2.59
CA LEU A 89 -9.28 8.93 2.47
C LEU A 89 -8.59 9.28 3.79
N PRO A 90 -9.29 9.38 4.95
CA PRO A 90 -8.62 9.67 6.23
C PRO A 90 -7.56 8.61 6.60
N VAL A 91 -7.85 7.32 6.40
CA VAL A 91 -6.89 6.24 6.70
C VAL A 91 -5.74 6.22 5.70
N LEU A 92 -6.03 6.48 4.43
CA LEU A 92 -5.00 6.60 3.39
C LEU A 92 -4.06 7.77 3.67
N GLU A 93 -4.60 8.95 4.02
CA GLU A 93 -3.80 10.11 4.40
C GLU A 93 -2.97 9.83 5.67
N GLN A 94 -3.57 9.21 6.69
CA GLN A 94 -2.84 8.83 7.92
C GLN A 94 -1.65 7.92 7.63
N LEU A 95 -1.78 6.98 6.69
CA LEU A 95 -0.67 6.13 6.25
C LEU A 95 0.47 6.99 5.66
N LEU A 96 0.13 7.91 4.75
CA LEU A 96 1.10 8.75 4.06
C LEU A 96 1.82 9.72 5.01
N ILE A 97 1.08 10.33 5.94
CA ILE A 97 1.63 11.20 7.00
C ILE A 97 2.65 10.42 7.84
N ASN A 98 2.25 9.28 8.40
CA ASN A 98 3.12 8.50 9.28
C ASN A 98 4.42 8.07 8.58
N ILE A 99 4.32 7.65 7.31
CA ILE A 99 5.51 7.26 6.54
C ILE A 99 6.39 8.48 6.27
N ARG A 100 5.80 9.63 5.94
CA ARG A 100 6.54 10.88 5.69
C ARG A 100 7.33 11.30 6.94
N GLU A 101 6.69 11.33 8.11
CA GLU A 101 7.33 11.64 9.39
C GLU A 101 8.49 10.68 9.69
N ILE A 102 8.34 9.39 9.36
CA ILE A 102 9.40 8.41 9.58
C ILE A 102 10.58 8.66 8.66
N ILE A 103 10.37 8.98 7.38
CA ILE A 103 11.48 9.06 6.40
C ILE A 103 12.17 10.42 6.35
N GLU A 104 11.58 11.49 6.91
CA GLU A 104 12.23 12.80 6.98
C GLU A 104 13.64 12.76 7.62
N PRO A 105 14.56 13.67 7.23
CA PRO A 105 14.40 14.73 6.22
C PRO A 105 14.57 14.24 4.76
N GLU A 106 15.01 13.01 4.57
CA GLU A 106 15.39 12.47 3.26
C GLU A 106 14.62 11.19 2.92
N GLY A 107 13.79 11.22 1.89
CA GLY A 107 13.08 10.03 1.43
C GLY A 107 11.93 10.33 0.50
N ARG A 108 11.49 9.31 -0.22
CA ARG A 108 10.45 9.43 -1.24
C ARG A 108 9.41 8.35 -1.05
N ILE A 109 8.15 8.76 -1.06
CA ILE A 109 7.02 7.84 -1.12
C ILE A 109 6.63 7.73 -2.59
N TYR A 110 6.52 6.51 -3.11
CA TYR A 110 6.01 6.22 -4.43
C TYR A 110 4.71 5.43 -4.26
N PHE A 111 3.57 6.07 -4.49
CA PHE A 111 2.25 5.51 -4.21
C PHE A 111 1.47 5.25 -5.49
N GLY A 112 0.91 4.05 -5.65
CA GLY A 112 0.16 3.65 -6.84
C GLY A 112 1.01 3.47 -8.11
N THR A 113 2.33 3.42 -7.99
CA THR A 113 3.25 3.47 -9.15
C THR A 113 3.47 2.14 -9.87
N PHE A 114 3.12 1.01 -9.26
CA PHE A 114 3.28 -0.28 -9.92
C PHE A 114 2.12 -0.46 -10.92
N PRO A 115 2.37 -1.05 -12.11
CA PRO A 115 1.34 -1.12 -13.15
C PRO A 115 0.06 -1.77 -12.64
N SER A 116 -1.08 -1.10 -12.91
CA SER A 116 -2.44 -1.53 -12.55
C SER A 116 -2.78 -1.53 -11.05
N GLU A 117 -2.01 -0.84 -10.20
CA GLU A 117 -2.34 -0.70 -8.76
C GLU A 117 -3.29 0.46 -8.45
N VAL A 118 -3.71 1.23 -9.45
CA VAL A 118 -4.70 2.28 -9.28
C VAL A 118 -5.88 1.99 -10.17
N ARG A 119 -7.06 1.92 -9.57
CA ARG A 119 -8.31 1.74 -10.31
C ARG A 119 -8.73 3.09 -10.93
N PRO A 120 -9.04 3.17 -12.23
CA PRO A 120 -9.38 4.44 -12.89
C PRO A 120 -10.48 5.22 -12.17
N GLU A 121 -11.51 4.55 -11.69
CA GLU A 121 -12.64 5.17 -11.01
C GLU A 121 -12.32 5.68 -9.60
N HIS A 122 -11.14 5.33 -9.06
CA HIS A 122 -10.62 5.89 -7.81
C HIS A 122 -9.62 7.02 -8.05
N VAL A 123 -9.30 7.34 -9.31
CA VAL A 123 -8.50 8.53 -9.66
C VAL A 123 -9.42 9.74 -9.59
N THR A 124 -9.42 10.36 -8.41
CA THR A 124 -10.24 11.53 -8.06
C THR A 124 -9.34 12.69 -7.66
N GLU A 125 -9.86 13.92 -7.68
CA GLU A 125 -9.12 15.10 -7.23
C GLU A 125 -8.61 14.92 -5.79
N GLU A 126 -9.39 14.31 -4.90
CA GLU A 126 -8.95 14.09 -3.52
C GLU A 126 -7.78 13.10 -3.43
N THR A 127 -7.86 11.97 -4.14
CA THR A 127 -6.76 10.98 -4.15
C THR A 127 -5.49 11.51 -4.79
N LEU A 128 -5.61 12.28 -5.87
CA LEU A 128 -4.47 12.92 -6.53
C LEU A 128 -3.89 14.03 -5.64
N GLY A 129 -4.72 14.76 -4.91
CA GLY A 129 -4.29 15.73 -3.91
C GLY A 129 -3.40 15.12 -2.83
N LEU A 130 -3.72 13.90 -2.37
CA LEU A 130 -2.86 13.17 -1.43
C LEU A 130 -1.52 12.76 -2.05
N VAL A 131 -1.52 12.29 -3.30
CA VAL A 131 -0.28 11.92 -4.01
C VAL A 131 0.60 13.15 -4.21
N LEU A 132 0.04 14.27 -4.70
CA LEU A 132 0.77 15.52 -4.89
C LEU A 132 1.36 16.07 -3.58
N LYS A 133 0.64 15.91 -2.47
CA LYS A 133 1.07 16.41 -1.16
C LYS A 133 2.16 15.56 -0.52
N TYR A 134 2.10 14.23 -0.66
CA TYR A 134 2.94 13.32 0.14
C TYR A 134 3.88 12.42 -0.68
N ALA A 135 3.59 12.17 -1.95
CA ALA A 135 4.36 11.25 -2.79
C ALA A 135 5.28 12.00 -3.77
N ALA A 136 6.21 11.27 -4.39
CA ALA A 136 7.22 11.80 -5.30
C ALA A 136 6.99 11.38 -6.77
N ASN A 137 5.88 10.69 -7.06
CA ASN A 137 5.52 10.28 -8.42
C ASN A 137 4.50 11.23 -9.05
N ASP A 138 4.61 11.38 -10.38
CA ASP A 138 3.84 12.31 -11.23
C ASP A 138 3.18 11.59 -12.42
N ASN A 139 3.06 10.27 -12.35
CA ASN A 139 2.68 9.40 -13.46
C ASN A 139 1.32 8.70 -13.28
N LEU A 140 0.40 9.31 -12.52
CA LEU A 140 -0.96 8.80 -12.25
C LEU A 140 -2.02 9.61 -13.00
#